data_AF-A0A0N8TDS4-F1
#
_entry.id   AF-A0A0N8TDS4-F1
#
_cell.length_a   1.000
_cell.length_b   1.000
_cell.length_c   1.000
_cell.angle_alpha   90.00
_cell.angle_beta   90.00
_cell.angle_gamma   90.00
#
_symmetry.space_group_name_H-M   'P 1'
#
loop_
_entity.id
_entity.type
_entity.pdbx_description
1 polymer ?
#
loop_
_entity_poly.entity_id
_entity_poly.type
_entity_poly.pdbx_seq_one_letter_code
_entity_poly.pdbx_strand_id
1 'polypeptide(L)'
;MQTIIAERDKLKAQLNVLKANTQVTVDRRPLGATIAGAPGVQPVAVLTLAAQLTPSEHEALRKAISPEYLEERSFREGSHGEIVNYQGRTIFEVGFARAIRKILGD
;
A
#
# COMPACT_ATOMS: atom_id res chain seq x y z
N MET A 1 17.55 25.07 55.54
CA MET A 1 16.13 25.19 55.12
C MET A 1 15.98 25.66 53.66
N GLN A 2 16.88 26.49 53.11
CA GLN A 2 16.81 26.92 51.70
C GLN A 2 17.13 25.82 50.67
N THR A 3 18.01 24.87 51.01
CA THR A 3 18.41 23.75 50.12
C THR A 3 17.24 22.80 49.81
N ILE A 4 16.39 22.54 50.79
CA ILE A 4 15.20 21.67 50.67
C ILE A 4 14.16 22.30 49.73
N ILE A 5 14.06 23.63 49.72
CA ILE A 5 13.12 24.35 48.84
C ILE A 5 13.59 24.24 47.37
N ALA A 6 14.90 24.39 47.13
CA ALA A 6 15.48 24.26 45.79
C ALA A 6 15.33 22.84 45.20
N GLU A 7 15.51 21.80 46.02
CA GLU A 7 15.29 20.41 45.59
C GLU A 7 13.82 20.13 45.27
N ARG A 8 12.90 20.63 46.11
CA ARG A 8 11.46 20.50 45.87
C ARG A 8 11.05 21.15 44.55
N ASP A 9 11.59 22.33 44.24
CA ASP A 9 11.28 23.05 43.00
C ASP A 9 11.87 22.35 41.77
N LYS A 10 13.08 21.79 41.89
CA LYS A 10 13.70 20.95 40.85
C LYS A 10 12.85 19.71 40.56
N LEU A 11 12.41 19.01 41.59
CA LEU A 11 11.57 17.80 41.44
C LEU A 11 10.21 18.12 40.81
N LYS A 12 9.60 19.25 41.19
CA LYS A 12 8.36 19.73 40.56
C LYS A 12 8.55 20.07 39.09
N ALA A 13 9.66 20.73 38.73
CA ALA A 13 9.97 21.04 37.34
C ALA A 13 10.15 19.76 36.50
N GLN A 14 10.91 18.79 37.01
CA GLN A 14 11.11 17.50 36.34
C GLN A 14 9.80 16.73 36.15
N LEU A 15 8.94 16.73 37.17
CA LEU A 15 7.64 16.06 37.12
C LEU A 15 6.68 16.71 36.10
N ASN A 16 6.72 18.03 35.96
CA ASN A 16 5.92 18.75 34.97
C ASN A 16 6.39 18.48 33.53
N VAL A 17 7.69 18.40 33.30
CA VAL A 17 8.25 18.02 31.99
C VAL A 17 7.85 16.59 31.63
N LEU A 18 7.91 15.66 32.59
CA LEU A 18 7.51 14.27 32.35
C LEU A 18 6.02 14.17 32.01
N LYS A 19 5.15 14.92 32.70
CA LYS A 19 3.72 15.00 32.39
C LYS A 19 3.46 15.52 30.98
N ALA A 20 4.19 16.55 30.56
CA ALA A 20 4.08 17.12 29.22
C ALA A 20 4.51 16.12 28.12
N ASN A 21 5.53 15.32 28.38
CA ASN A 21 6.06 14.33 27.42
C ASN A 21 5.28 12.99 27.40
N THR A 22 4.36 12.77 28.34
CA THR A 22 3.62 11.50 28.44
C THR A 22 2.46 11.40 27.44
N GLN A 23 1.92 12.53 26.98
CA GLN A 23 0.79 12.55 26.05
C GLN A 23 1.25 13.01 24.66
N VAL A 24 1.68 12.05 23.85
CA VAL A 24 1.86 12.27 22.41
C VAL A 24 0.52 12.02 21.74
N THR A 25 -0.25 13.08 21.51
CA THR A 25 -1.49 13.02 20.71
C THR A 25 -1.10 12.86 19.25
N VAL A 26 -1.03 11.61 18.77
CA VAL A 26 -0.82 11.31 17.35
C VAL A 26 -2.15 11.48 16.63
N ASP A 27 -2.22 12.42 15.69
CA ASP A 27 -3.37 12.53 14.80
C ASP A 27 -3.39 11.31 13.86
N ARG A 28 -4.37 10.42 14.05
CA ARG A 28 -4.53 9.17 13.27
C ARG A 28 -5.58 9.33 12.17
N ARG A 29 -5.94 10.55 11.78
CA ARG A 29 -6.86 10.75 10.66
C ARG A 29 -6.31 10.07 9.41
N PRO A 30 -7.07 9.14 8.78
CA PRO A 30 -6.62 8.46 7.57
C PRO A 30 -6.57 9.48 6.44
N LEU A 31 -5.36 9.82 6.00
CA LEU A 31 -5.12 10.56 4.76
C LEU A 31 -5.47 9.62 3.58
N GLY A 32 -6.73 9.64 3.14
CA GLY A 32 -7.15 9.07 1.86
C GLY A 32 -7.84 7.70 1.87
N ALA A 33 -8.29 7.19 3.02
CA ALA A 33 -9.06 5.93 3.06
C ALA A 33 -10.43 6.12 3.72
N THR A 34 -11.50 6.04 2.92
CA THR A 34 -12.88 5.92 3.40
C THR A 34 -13.05 4.54 4.02
N ILE A 35 -13.03 4.45 5.36
CA ILE A 35 -13.31 3.21 6.07
C ILE A 35 -14.84 2.97 6.03
N ALA A 36 -15.30 2.18 5.07
CA ALA A 36 -16.62 1.57 5.12
C ALA A 36 -16.50 0.28 5.95
N GLY A 37 -16.64 0.39 7.27
CA GLY A 37 -16.61 -0.76 8.17
C GLY A 37 -17.68 -0.63 9.25
N ALA A 38 -18.72 -1.47 9.18
CA ALA A 38 -19.64 -1.68 10.28
C ALA A 38 -18.88 -2.28 11.50
N PRO A 39 -19.29 -1.96 12.74
CA PRO A 39 -18.59 -2.42 13.94
C PRO A 39 -18.65 -3.95 14.04
N GLY A 40 -17.48 -4.60 14.04
CA GLY A 40 -17.34 -6.06 14.23
C GLY A 40 -16.59 -6.80 13.13
N VAL A 41 -16.26 -6.15 12.01
CA VAL A 41 -15.47 -6.74 10.93
C VAL A 41 -14.05 -6.18 11.00
N GLN A 42 -13.03 -7.05 10.94
CA GLN A 42 -11.63 -6.65 10.76
C GLN A 42 -11.58 -5.60 9.63
N PRO A 43 -10.98 -4.42 9.81
CA PRO A 43 -10.96 -3.40 8.79
C PRO A 43 -10.14 -3.94 7.61
N VAL A 44 -10.83 -4.55 6.65
CA VAL A 44 -10.26 -4.82 5.33
C VAL A 44 -10.09 -3.44 4.73
N ALA A 45 -8.86 -2.96 4.73
CA ALA A 45 -8.50 -1.81 3.92
C ALA A 45 -8.79 -2.21 2.47
N VAL A 46 -9.97 -1.84 1.97
CA VAL A 46 -10.28 -1.86 0.54
C VAL A 46 -9.50 -0.69 -0.05
N LEU A 47 -8.19 -0.87 -0.11
CA LEU A 47 -7.32 -0.03 -0.90
C LEU A 47 -7.72 -0.36 -2.34
N THR A 48 -8.47 0.52 -2.98
CA THR A 48 -8.70 0.43 -4.41
C THR A 48 -7.33 0.37 -5.05
N LEU A 49 -6.92 -0.80 -5.53
CA LEU A 49 -5.55 -1.06 -5.96
C LEU A 49 -5.13 -0.12 -7.10
N ALA A 50 -6.12 0.35 -7.87
CA ALA A 50 -6.00 1.43 -8.85
C ALA A 50 -5.52 2.77 -8.27
N ALA A 51 -5.73 3.06 -6.99
CA ALA A 51 -5.35 4.32 -6.35
C ALA A 51 -3.89 4.38 -5.87
N GLN A 52 -3.15 3.26 -5.91
CA GLN A 52 -1.72 3.22 -5.52
C GLN A 52 -0.77 3.20 -6.71
N LEU A 53 -1.26 2.91 -7.91
CA LEU A 53 -0.42 2.88 -9.10
C LEU A 53 -0.22 4.30 -9.60
N THR A 54 1.04 4.67 -9.83
CA THR A 54 1.36 5.85 -10.62
C THR A 54 0.83 5.69 -12.05
N PRO A 55 0.54 6.79 -12.77
CA PRO A 55 0.09 6.71 -14.16
C PRO A 55 1.03 5.88 -15.05
N SER A 56 2.34 5.98 -14.80
CA SER A 56 3.39 5.22 -15.46
C SER A 56 3.32 3.71 -15.20
N GLU A 57 3.06 3.30 -13.97
CA GLU A 57 2.91 1.87 -13.62
C GLU A 57 1.64 1.28 -14.24
N HIS A 58 0.55 2.05 -14.24
CA HIS A 58 -0.70 1.63 -14.88
C HIS A 58 -0.52 1.42 -16.38
N GLU A 59 0.17 2.34 -17.07
CA GLU A 59 0.47 2.21 -18.50
C GLU A 59 1.41 1.03 -18.79
N ALA A 60 2.43 0.82 -17.96
CA ALA A 60 3.34 -0.32 -18.10
C ALA A 60 2.62 -1.66 -17.96
N LEU A 61 1.72 -1.79 -16.97
CA LEU A 61 0.91 -2.99 -16.77
C LEU A 61 -0.04 -3.24 -17.94
N ARG A 62 -0.71 -2.18 -18.43
CA ARG A 62 -1.59 -2.26 -19.61
C ARG A 62 -0.81 -2.71 -20.85
N LYS A 63 0.41 -2.19 -21.03
CA LYS A 63 1.28 -2.56 -22.15
C LYS A 63 1.77 -4.01 -22.06
N ALA A 64 2.04 -4.50 -20.84
CA ALA A 64 2.51 -5.87 -20.61
C ALA A 64 1.50 -6.96 -21.02
N ILE A 65 0.20 -6.64 -21.01
CA ILE A 65 -0.87 -7.54 -21.46
C ILE A 65 -1.46 -7.15 -22.83
N SER A 66 -0.91 -6.13 -23.50
CA SER A 66 -1.42 -5.70 -24.79
C SER A 66 -1.07 -6.74 -25.87
N PRO A 67 -2.05 -7.21 -26.67
CA PRO A 67 -1.79 -8.18 -27.73
C PRO A 67 -0.77 -7.65 -28.74
N GLU A 68 -0.82 -6.37 -29.09
CA GLU A 68 0.13 -5.72 -30.02
C GLU A 68 1.58 -5.78 -29.50
N TYR A 69 1.77 -5.52 -28.20
CA TYR A 69 3.09 -5.52 -27.58
C TYR A 69 3.68 -6.93 -27.44
N LEU A 70 2.80 -7.91 -27.21
CA LEU A 70 3.16 -9.32 -27.16
C LEU A 70 3.55 -9.81 -28.56
N GLU A 71 2.76 -9.49 -29.59
CA GLU A 71 3.04 -9.90 -30.97
C GLU A 71 4.36 -9.32 -31.50
N GLU A 72 4.66 -8.03 -31.21
CA GLU A 72 5.94 -7.40 -31.57
C GLU A 72 7.14 -8.17 -30.99
N ARG A 73 6.98 -8.79 -29.83
CA ARG A 73 8.01 -9.57 -29.12
C ARG A 73 7.93 -11.06 -29.41
N SER A 74 7.10 -11.48 -30.37
CA SER A 74 6.83 -12.89 -30.67
C SER A 74 6.26 -13.67 -29.46
N PHE A 75 5.56 -12.99 -28.57
CA PHE A 75 4.82 -13.56 -27.45
C PHE A 75 3.32 -13.65 -27.77
N ARG A 76 2.63 -14.54 -27.07
CA ARG A 76 1.17 -14.71 -27.14
C ARG A 76 0.59 -14.91 -25.76
N GLU A 77 -0.62 -14.42 -25.55
CA GLU A 77 -1.41 -14.77 -24.37
C GLU A 77 -1.97 -16.20 -24.52
N GLY A 78 -1.72 -17.04 -23.53
CA GLY A 78 -2.30 -18.38 -23.43
C GLY A 78 -3.70 -18.37 -22.80
N SER A 79 -4.35 -19.53 -22.78
CA SER A 79 -5.78 -19.61 -22.46
C SER A 79 -6.11 -19.31 -21.00
N HIS A 80 -5.15 -19.44 -20.07
CA HIS A 80 -5.34 -19.15 -18.65
C HIS A 80 -4.62 -17.86 -18.22
N GLY A 81 -4.20 -17.04 -19.18
CA GLY A 81 -3.49 -15.79 -18.93
C GLY A 81 -2.00 -15.98 -18.64
N GLU A 82 -1.44 -17.15 -18.97
CA GLU A 82 0.01 -17.30 -19.16
C GLU A 82 0.48 -16.49 -20.39
N ILE A 83 1.75 -16.10 -20.40
CA ILE A 83 2.37 -15.55 -21.62
C ILE A 83 3.38 -16.56 -22.13
N VAL A 84 3.19 -16.99 -23.38
CA VAL A 84 4.02 -17.98 -24.05
C VAL A 84 4.79 -17.34 -25.19
N ASN A 85 6.00 -17.85 -25.43
CA ASN A 85 6.76 -17.50 -26.62
C ASN A 85 6.20 -18.22 -27.85
N TYR A 86 6.60 -17.81 -29.05
CA TYR A 86 6.22 -18.49 -30.31
C TYR A 86 6.59 -19.99 -30.34
N GLN A 87 7.61 -20.38 -29.55
CA GLN A 87 8.04 -21.78 -29.39
C GLN A 87 7.19 -22.57 -28.38
N GLY A 88 6.14 -21.98 -27.81
CA GLY A 88 5.29 -22.61 -26.80
C GLY A 88 5.90 -22.67 -25.39
N ARG A 89 7.06 -22.03 -25.18
CA ARG A 89 7.67 -21.92 -23.84
C ARG A 89 7.00 -20.81 -23.03
N THR A 90 6.53 -21.14 -21.83
CA THR A 90 5.98 -20.17 -20.89
C THR A 90 7.07 -19.20 -20.41
N ILE A 91 6.84 -17.90 -20.64
CA ILE A 91 7.67 -16.81 -20.14
C ILE A 91 7.11 -16.30 -18.81
N PHE A 92 5.79 -16.12 -18.75
CA PHE A 92 5.08 -15.77 -17.52
C PHE A 92 4.06 -16.85 -17.18
N GLU A 93 4.02 -17.22 -15.89
CA GLU A 93 3.17 -18.29 -15.40
C GLU A 93 1.67 -18.01 -15.59
N VAL A 94 0.90 -19.08 -15.44
CA VAL A 94 -0.56 -19.04 -15.52
C VAL A 94 -1.12 -18.00 -14.56
N GLY A 95 -2.02 -17.16 -15.07
CA GLY A 95 -2.68 -16.12 -14.29
C GLY A 95 -1.97 -14.77 -14.30
N PHE A 96 -0.82 -14.60 -14.96
CA PHE A 96 -0.15 -13.31 -15.09
C PHE A 96 -1.06 -12.24 -15.72
N ALA A 97 -1.56 -12.47 -16.93
CA ALA A 97 -2.43 -11.52 -17.63
C ALA A 97 -3.74 -11.28 -16.86
N ARG A 98 -4.26 -12.34 -16.23
CA ARG A 98 -5.50 -12.29 -15.45
C ARG A 98 -5.35 -11.53 -14.14
N ALA A 99 -4.19 -11.61 -13.49
CA ALA A 99 -3.86 -10.81 -12.32
C ALA A 99 -3.75 -9.34 -12.71
N ILE A 100 -3.07 -9.03 -13.82
CA ILE A 100 -2.93 -7.66 -14.29
C ILE A 100 -4.29 -7.05 -14.66
N ARG A 101 -5.19 -7.76 -15.35
CA ARG A 101 -6.56 -7.28 -15.62
C ARG A 101 -7.31 -6.94 -14.33
N LYS A 102 -7.25 -7.83 -13.32
CA LYS A 102 -7.83 -7.58 -12.00
C LYS A 102 -7.26 -6.34 -11.31
N ILE A 103 -5.97 -6.08 -11.48
CA ILE A 103 -5.29 -4.90 -10.92
C ILE A 103 -5.74 -3.62 -11.64
N LEU A 104 -5.90 -3.68 -12.97
CA LEU A 104 -6.35 -2.57 -13.81
C LEU A 104 -7.86 -2.31 -13.69
N GLY A 105 -8.64 -3.26 -13.15
CA GLY A 105 -10.08 -3.15 -12.98
C GLY A 105 -10.90 -3.53 -14.23
N ASP A 106 -10.29 -4.29 -15.16
CA ASP A 106 -10.94 -4.90 -16.34
C ASP A 106 -11.49 -6.31 -16.05
#